data_AF-A0A3B3Z814-F1
#
_entry.id   AF-A0A3B3Z814-F1
#
_cell.length_a   1.000
_cell.length_b   1.000
_cell.length_c   1.000
_cell.angle_alpha   90.00
_cell.angle_beta   90.00
_cell.angle_gamma   90.00
#
_symmetry.space_group_name_H-M   'P 1'
#
loop_
_entity.id
_entity.type
_entity.pdbx_description
1 polymer ?
#
loop_
_entity_poly.entity_id
_entity_poly.type
_entity_poly.pdbx_seq_one_letter_code
_entity_poly.pdbx_strand_id
1 'polypeptide(L)'
;QHETLDGYRRYFNQIVGFFVVEDHVLHTTQGLVNRAYVEELWELALSKITAALRTHSSYCDDPDLVLDLKNLIVIFADTLQGYGFPVSQLFDMLLEMREQYSEILLKRWNVTFRQALDQDNYSPIPVSTEEEFKHYTSQFPLHDPELDKLPFPKKLPFSEFVPKVYSQLKEFIYACLKYSEDLHLSSSEVDDMIRKSTNLLLTRTLSNCLQYGIKKKNIGLAELVQLIINSTHLEHSCQFLEEFISNITNVPLDAVSATKLYGPSTFKVRPPPNEQRPRMNQNHQFNVK
;
A
#
# COMPACT_ATOMS: atom_id res chain seq x y z
N GLN A 1 -16.95 24.10 9.93
CA GLN A 1 -17.11 23.14 11.04
C GLN A 1 -16.70 21.79 10.47
N HIS A 2 -15.76 21.08 11.09
CA HIS A 2 -15.51 19.69 10.67
C HIS A 2 -16.78 18.90 10.97
N GLU A 3 -17.52 18.49 9.95
CA GLU A 3 -18.61 17.54 10.12
C GLU A 3 -17.98 16.27 10.71
N THR A 4 -18.32 15.97 11.95
CA THR A 4 -17.86 14.75 12.63
C THR A 4 -18.46 13.53 11.93
N LEU A 5 -17.85 12.36 12.09
CA LEU A 5 -18.38 11.09 11.58
C LEU A 5 -19.87 10.88 11.96
N ASP A 6 -20.26 11.34 13.15
CA ASP A 6 -21.65 11.33 13.61
C ASP A 6 -22.57 12.25 12.80
N GLY A 7 -22.05 13.36 12.30
CA GLY A 7 -22.74 14.24 11.36
C GLY A 7 -23.10 13.50 10.08
N TYR A 8 -22.13 12.82 9.45
CA TYR A 8 -22.37 11.99 8.26
C TYR A 8 -23.37 10.87 8.53
N ARG A 9 -23.22 10.16 9.65
CA ARG A 9 -24.15 9.10 10.03
C ARG A 9 -25.59 9.62 10.13
N ARG A 10 -25.79 10.76 10.79
CA ARG A 10 -27.12 11.39 10.91
C ARG A 10 -27.64 11.83 9.55
N TYR A 11 -26.79 12.47 8.74
CA TYR A 11 -27.14 12.95 7.41
C TYR A 11 -27.59 11.81 6.49
N PHE A 12 -26.80 10.74 6.38
CA PHE A 12 -27.16 9.56 5.60
C PHE A 12 -28.42 8.88 6.10
N ASN A 13 -28.58 8.71 7.42
CA ASN A 13 -29.78 8.11 8.00
C ASN A 13 -31.05 8.93 7.71
N GLN A 14 -30.96 10.27 7.69
CA GLN A 14 -32.09 11.13 7.33
C GLN A 14 -32.50 10.94 5.86
N ILE A 15 -31.51 10.84 4.97
CA ILE A 15 -31.75 10.62 3.54
C ILE A 15 -32.37 9.25 3.31
N VAL A 16 -31.80 8.19 3.90
CA VAL A 16 -32.38 6.83 3.84
C VAL A 16 -33.81 6.85 4.38
N GLY A 17 -34.03 7.44 5.55
CA GLY A 17 -35.37 7.52 6.15
C GLY A 17 -36.38 8.20 5.23
N PHE A 18 -36.00 9.27 4.54
CA PHE A 18 -36.85 9.93 3.55
C PHE A 18 -37.18 9.01 2.37
N PHE A 19 -36.16 8.44 1.71
CA PHE A 19 -36.37 7.61 0.51
C PHE A 19 -37.10 6.28 0.79
N VAL A 20 -36.90 5.70 1.97
CA VAL A 20 -37.63 4.49 2.40
C VAL A 20 -39.12 4.80 2.61
N VAL A 21 -39.46 5.95 3.17
CA VAL A 21 -40.87 6.37 3.34
C VAL A 21 -41.50 6.65 1.99
N GLU A 22 -40.82 7.36 1.09
CA GLU A 22 -41.31 7.62 -0.27
C GLU A 22 -41.52 6.32 -1.07
N ASP A 23 -40.59 5.37 -0.98
CA ASP A 23 -40.72 4.06 -1.60
C ASP A 23 -41.91 3.27 -1.03
N HIS A 24 -42.12 3.31 0.29
CA HIS A 24 -43.26 2.67 0.91
C HIS A 24 -44.58 3.28 0.44
N VAL A 25 -44.67 4.62 0.36
CA VAL A 25 -45.85 5.34 -0.14
C VAL A 25 -46.12 4.99 -1.60
N LEU A 26 -45.09 4.93 -2.44
CA LEU A 26 -45.20 4.51 -3.84
C LEU A 26 -45.83 3.12 -3.98
N HIS A 27 -45.45 2.17 -3.12
CA HIS A 27 -45.95 0.80 -3.18
C HIS A 27 -47.32 0.60 -2.50
N THR A 28 -47.69 1.44 -1.55
CA THR A 28 -48.96 1.30 -0.80
C THR A 28 -50.08 2.22 -1.26
N THR A 29 -49.78 3.30 -1.97
CA THR A 29 -50.78 4.29 -2.41
C THR A 29 -50.97 4.29 -3.92
N GLN A 30 -52.22 4.42 -4.37
CA GLN A 30 -52.52 4.54 -5.80
C GLN A 30 -52.52 6.01 -6.24
N GLY A 31 -51.47 6.43 -6.96
CA GLY A 31 -51.45 7.69 -7.71
C GLY A 31 -51.02 8.96 -6.95
N LEU A 32 -50.59 8.86 -5.69
CA LEU A 32 -50.03 10.00 -4.93
C LEU A 32 -48.57 10.30 -5.32
N VAL A 33 -47.80 9.25 -5.58
CA VAL A 33 -46.39 9.32 -5.98
C VAL A 33 -46.21 8.41 -7.19
N ASN A 34 -45.40 8.83 -8.16
CA ASN A 34 -45.03 7.99 -9.29
C ASN A 34 -43.53 7.71 -9.27
N ARG A 35 -43.12 6.61 -9.92
CA ARG A 35 -41.73 6.16 -9.91
C ARG A 35 -40.76 7.20 -10.48
N ALA A 36 -41.17 7.91 -11.54
CA ALA A 36 -40.35 8.94 -12.18
C ALA A 36 -40.02 10.11 -11.24
N TYR A 37 -40.96 10.52 -10.38
CA TYR A 37 -40.74 11.57 -9.39
C TYR A 37 -39.70 11.17 -8.34
N VAL A 38 -39.79 9.94 -7.82
CA VAL A 38 -38.83 9.44 -6.83
C VAL A 38 -37.44 9.29 -7.46
N GLU A 39 -37.36 8.84 -8.71
CA GLU A 39 -36.10 8.76 -9.48
C GLU A 39 -35.47 10.15 -9.68
N GLU A 40 -36.24 11.17 -10.07
CA GLU A 40 -35.73 12.55 -10.21
C GLU A 40 -35.26 13.15 -8.88
N LEU A 41 -36.02 12.94 -7.80
CA LEU A 41 -35.62 13.35 -6.45
C LEU A 41 -34.31 12.67 -6.02
N TRP A 42 -34.17 11.38 -6.32
CA TRP A 42 -32.96 10.63 -6.02
C TRP A 42 -31.75 11.16 -6.79
N GLU A 43 -31.88 11.45 -8.09
CA GLU A 43 -30.79 12.03 -8.87
C GLU A 43 -30.33 13.39 -8.31
N LEU A 44 -31.27 14.26 -7.92
CA LEU A 44 -30.96 15.54 -7.29
C LEU A 44 -30.28 15.37 -5.93
N ALA A 45 -30.75 14.43 -5.11
CA ALA A 45 -30.15 14.13 -3.82
C ALA A 45 -28.74 13.56 -4.00
N LEU A 46 -28.56 12.58 -4.88
CA LEU A 46 -27.29 11.92 -5.18
C LEU A 46 -26.24 12.92 -5.68
N SER A 47 -26.62 13.86 -6.54
CA SER A 47 -25.73 14.94 -7.00
C SER A 47 -25.23 15.79 -5.82
N LYS A 48 -26.11 16.19 -4.91
CA LYS A 48 -25.76 17.00 -3.73
C LYS A 48 -24.90 16.21 -2.72
N ILE A 49 -25.24 14.94 -2.48
CA ILE A 49 -24.51 14.05 -1.59
C ILE A 49 -23.07 13.87 -2.09
N THR A 50 -22.91 13.52 -3.37
CA THR A 50 -21.59 13.35 -3.99
C THR A 50 -20.76 14.63 -3.94
N ALA A 51 -21.37 15.80 -4.22
CA ALA A 51 -20.67 17.09 -4.12
C ALA A 51 -20.23 17.41 -2.69
N ALA A 52 -21.08 17.15 -1.70
CA ALA A 52 -20.74 17.33 -0.29
C ALA A 52 -19.60 16.39 0.13
N LEU A 53 -19.68 15.11 -0.22
CA LEU A 53 -18.68 14.12 0.16
C LEU A 53 -17.32 14.38 -0.48
N ARG A 54 -17.27 14.69 -1.79
CA ARG A 54 -16.00 15.06 -2.46
C ARG A 54 -15.33 16.27 -1.82
N THR A 55 -16.12 17.27 -1.43
CA THR A 55 -15.59 18.47 -0.77
C THR A 55 -14.90 18.11 0.54
N HIS A 56 -15.53 17.28 1.36
CA HIS A 56 -15.02 16.95 2.69
C HIS A 56 -13.92 15.87 2.67
N SER A 57 -14.01 14.89 1.76
CA SER A 57 -12.97 13.86 1.63
C SER A 57 -11.62 14.48 1.23
N SER A 58 -11.64 15.55 0.43
CA SER A 58 -10.43 16.22 -0.05
C SER A 58 -9.54 16.83 1.04
N TYR A 59 -10.10 17.13 2.21
CA TYR A 59 -9.38 17.71 3.37
C TYR A 59 -9.07 16.67 4.44
N CYS A 60 -9.40 15.39 4.22
CA CYS A 60 -9.15 14.34 5.18
C CYS A 60 -7.71 13.81 5.00
N ASP A 61 -6.84 14.05 5.99
CA ASP A 61 -5.47 13.53 6.00
C ASP A 61 -5.30 12.34 6.97
N ASP A 62 -6.37 11.92 7.65
CA ASP A 62 -6.35 10.81 8.59
C ASP A 62 -6.85 9.51 7.91
N PRO A 63 -5.99 8.48 7.78
CA PRO A 63 -6.38 7.24 7.12
C PRO A 63 -7.53 6.52 7.83
N ASP A 64 -7.66 6.61 9.15
CA ASP A 64 -8.71 5.93 9.89
C ASP A 64 -10.07 6.62 9.66
N LEU A 65 -10.10 7.95 9.63
CA LEU A 65 -11.31 8.71 9.29
C LEU A 65 -11.77 8.46 7.85
N VAL A 66 -10.84 8.34 6.90
CA VAL A 66 -11.19 8.00 5.50
C VAL A 66 -11.85 6.62 5.44
N LEU A 67 -11.33 5.63 6.18
CA LEU A 67 -11.92 4.29 6.25
C LEU A 67 -13.31 4.30 6.90
N ASP A 68 -13.48 5.03 8.00
CA ASP A 68 -14.78 5.13 8.67
C ASP A 68 -15.82 5.80 7.77
N LEU A 69 -15.43 6.85 7.05
CA LEU A 69 -16.30 7.52 6.07
C LEU A 69 -16.64 6.59 4.89
N LYS A 70 -15.64 5.89 4.34
CA LYS A 70 -15.82 4.85 3.31
C LYS A 70 -16.86 3.82 3.76
N ASN A 71 -16.74 3.29 4.96
CA ASN A 71 -17.66 2.28 5.49
C ASN A 71 -19.09 2.82 5.66
N LEU A 72 -19.24 4.08 6.09
CA LEU A 72 -20.55 4.72 6.16
C LEU A 72 -21.20 4.89 4.78
N ILE A 73 -20.43 5.31 3.78
CA ILE A 73 -20.93 5.47 2.41
C ILE A 73 -21.32 4.12 1.81
N VAL A 74 -20.53 3.06 2.04
CA VAL A 74 -20.86 1.70 1.58
C VAL A 74 -22.19 1.23 2.18
N ILE A 75 -22.36 1.31 3.50
CA ILE A 75 -23.61 0.93 4.16
C ILE A 75 -24.79 1.75 3.61
N PHE A 76 -24.58 3.04 3.40
CA PHE A 76 -25.59 3.93 2.82
C PHE A 76 -25.98 3.50 1.39
N ALA A 77 -24.99 3.20 0.54
CA ALA A 77 -25.19 2.75 -0.83
C ALA A 77 -25.91 1.40 -0.88
N ASP A 78 -25.45 0.40 -0.12
CA ASP A 78 -26.05 -0.93 -0.09
C ASP A 78 -27.49 -0.91 0.42
N THR A 79 -27.76 -0.08 1.44
CA THR A 79 -29.12 0.09 1.97
C THR A 79 -30.06 0.57 0.87
N LEU A 80 -29.69 1.63 0.15
CA LEU A 80 -30.53 2.19 -0.92
C LEU A 80 -30.60 1.30 -2.15
N GLN A 81 -29.53 0.58 -2.48
CA GLN A 81 -29.54 -0.43 -3.53
C GLN A 81 -30.56 -1.54 -3.23
N GLY A 82 -30.72 -1.93 -1.96
CA GLY A 82 -31.75 -2.88 -1.53
C GLY A 82 -33.18 -2.43 -1.81
N TYR A 83 -33.45 -1.12 -1.89
CA TYR A 83 -34.74 -0.54 -2.31
C TYR A 83 -34.82 -0.29 -3.82
N GLY A 84 -33.79 -0.67 -4.60
CA GLY A 84 -33.77 -0.52 -6.05
C GLY A 84 -33.29 0.84 -6.56
N PHE A 85 -32.73 1.70 -5.69
CA PHE A 85 -32.14 2.98 -6.12
C PHE A 85 -30.77 2.77 -6.80
N PRO A 86 -30.46 3.52 -7.88
CA PRO A 86 -29.17 3.44 -8.53
C PRO A 86 -28.08 4.13 -7.70
N VAL A 87 -27.04 3.39 -7.33
CA VAL A 87 -25.96 3.86 -6.44
C VAL A 87 -24.56 3.86 -7.07
N SER A 88 -24.46 3.63 -8.38
CA SER A 88 -23.16 3.54 -9.09
C SER A 88 -22.24 4.74 -8.85
N GLN A 89 -22.79 5.96 -8.85
CA GLN A 89 -22.01 7.19 -8.61
C GLN A 89 -21.36 7.22 -7.21
N LEU A 90 -21.97 6.55 -6.21
CA LEU A 90 -21.39 6.45 -4.87
C LEU A 90 -20.16 5.54 -4.88
N PHE A 91 -20.22 4.43 -5.61
CA PHE A 91 -19.08 3.53 -5.79
C PHE A 91 -17.96 4.16 -6.62
N ASP A 92 -18.28 4.92 -7.67
CA ASP A 92 -17.28 5.67 -8.43
C ASP A 92 -16.52 6.67 -7.53
N MET A 93 -17.24 7.40 -6.67
CA MET A 93 -16.64 8.29 -5.69
C MET A 93 -15.80 7.52 -4.63
N LEU A 94 -16.22 6.33 -4.20
CA LEU A 94 -15.42 5.50 -3.29
C LEU A 94 -14.09 5.09 -3.92
N LEU A 95 -14.06 4.87 -5.24
CA LEU A 95 -12.83 4.61 -6.00
C LEU A 95 -11.96 5.88 -6.15
N GLU A 96 -12.55 7.07 -6.25
CA GLU A 96 -11.82 8.34 -6.20
C GLU A 96 -11.19 8.58 -4.80
N MET A 97 -11.95 8.35 -3.73
CA MET A 97 -11.47 8.45 -2.35
C MET A 97 -10.31 7.51 -2.06
N ARG A 98 -10.25 6.36 -2.74
CA ARG A 98 -9.13 5.40 -2.63
C ARG A 98 -7.82 6.04 -3.05
N GLU A 99 -7.81 6.83 -4.11
CA GLU A 99 -6.58 7.47 -4.59
C GLU A 99 -6.05 8.45 -3.54
N GLN A 100 -6.94 9.20 -2.89
CA GLN A 100 -6.62 10.06 -1.76
C GLN A 100 -6.06 9.24 -0.59
N TYR A 101 -6.73 8.14 -0.21
CA TYR A 101 -6.27 7.22 0.83
C TYR A 101 -4.86 6.67 0.54
N SER A 102 -4.61 6.23 -0.69
CA SER A 102 -3.32 5.73 -1.14
C SER A 102 -2.22 6.79 -0.98
N GLU A 103 -2.49 8.06 -1.34
CA GLU A 103 -1.53 9.14 -1.15
C GLU A 103 -1.25 9.45 0.33
N ILE A 104 -2.26 9.39 1.20
CA ILE A 104 -2.09 9.54 2.65
C ILE A 104 -1.19 8.42 3.21
N LEU A 105 -1.45 7.16 2.82
CA LEU A 105 -0.61 6.03 3.22
C LEU A 105 0.83 6.20 2.72
N LEU A 106 1.02 6.59 1.46
CA LEU A 106 2.36 6.78 0.90
C LEU A 106 3.16 7.87 1.66
N LYS A 107 2.50 8.96 2.09
CA LYS A 107 3.12 9.98 2.96
C LYS A 107 3.49 9.41 4.33
N ARG A 108 2.58 8.68 4.99
CA ARG A 108 2.81 8.07 6.31
C ARG A 108 3.98 7.08 6.27
N TRP A 109 4.00 6.18 5.29
CA TRP A 109 5.10 5.21 5.14
C TRP A 109 6.42 5.85 4.72
N ASN A 110 6.41 7.01 4.04
CA ASN A 110 7.64 7.76 3.80
C ASN A 110 8.32 8.15 5.11
N VAL A 111 7.53 8.64 6.07
CA VAL A 111 8.04 9.01 7.40
C VAL A 111 8.53 7.76 8.13
N THR A 112 7.75 6.67 8.14
CA THR A 112 8.14 5.41 8.78
C THR A 112 9.45 4.85 8.23
N PHE A 113 9.61 4.79 6.91
CA PHE A 113 10.86 4.30 6.30
C PHE A 113 12.05 5.21 6.60
N ARG A 114 11.87 6.54 6.59
CA ARG A 114 12.94 7.46 6.97
C ARG A 114 13.36 7.27 8.42
N GLN A 115 12.40 7.13 9.33
CA GLN A 115 12.69 6.86 10.75
C GLN A 115 13.43 5.54 10.93
N ALA A 116 13.01 4.47 10.23
CA ALA A 116 13.69 3.18 10.26
C ALA A 116 15.14 3.27 9.75
N LEU A 117 15.37 4.06 8.69
CA LEU A 117 16.70 4.28 8.11
C LEU A 117 17.60 5.14 9.01
N ASP A 118 17.04 6.16 9.66
CA ASP A 118 17.79 7.05 10.55
C ASP A 118 18.15 6.39 11.89
N GLN A 119 17.39 5.39 12.32
CA GLN A 119 17.66 4.59 13.51
C GLN A 119 18.50 3.33 13.23
N ASP A 120 18.78 3.03 11.96
CA ASP A 120 19.54 1.84 11.59
C ASP A 120 21.01 1.97 12.00
N ASN A 121 21.61 0.84 12.38
CA ASN A 121 23.02 0.77 12.77
C ASN A 121 23.95 0.38 11.61
N TYR A 122 23.40 0.13 10.42
CA TYR A 122 24.13 -0.26 9.21
C TYR A 122 25.14 -1.39 9.45
N SER A 123 24.78 -2.37 10.28
CA SER A 123 25.63 -3.51 10.60
C SER A 123 24.90 -4.85 10.40
N PRO A 124 25.60 -5.91 9.97
CA PRO A 124 25.07 -7.27 9.94
C PRO A 124 24.52 -7.69 11.30
N ILE A 125 23.31 -8.24 11.35
CA ILE A 125 22.67 -8.66 12.62
C ILE A 125 23.39 -9.90 13.17
N PRO A 126 24.00 -9.85 14.37
CA PRO A 126 24.55 -11.04 15.02
C PRO A 126 23.42 -11.88 15.62
N VAL A 127 23.47 -13.19 15.38
CA VAL A 127 22.48 -14.15 15.88
C VAL A 127 23.22 -15.22 16.66
N SER A 128 22.97 -15.27 17.97
CA SER A 128 23.70 -16.14 18.89
C SER A 128 22.99 -17.46 19.16
N THR A 129 21.68 -17.52 18.95
CA THR A 129 20.84 -18.68 19.22
C THR A 129 19.98 -19.07 18.02
N GLU A 130 19.54 -20.34 18.00
CA GLU A 130 18.59 -20.83 17.00
C GLU A 130 17.21 -20.15 17.13
N GLU A 131 16.84 -19.75 18.35
CA GLU A 131 15.59 -19.05 18.65
C GLU A 131 15.59 -17.65 18.03
N GLU A 132 16.67 -16.89 18.18
CA GLU A 132 16.86 -15.60 17.51
C GLU A 132 16.83 -15.77 15.98
N PHE A 133 17.48 -16.81 15.44
CA PHE A 133 17.47 -17.09 14.01
C PHE A 133 16.04 -17.38 13.48
N LYS A 134 15.28 -18.20 14.21
CA LYS A 134 13.87 -18.49 13.92
C LYS A 134 13.00 -17.24 13.99
N HIS A 135 13.29 -16.34 14.93
CA HIS A 135 12.57 -15.08 15.04
C HIS A 135 12.77 -14.22 13.78
N TYR A 136 14.01 -14.01 13.32
CA TYR A 136 14.27 -13.22 12.11
C TYR A 136 13.74 -13.88 10.84
N THR A 137 13.89 -15.20 10.70
CA THR A 137 13.36 -15.94 9.54
C THR A 137 11.83 -15.98 9.48
N SER A 138 11.14 -15.83 10.62
CA SER A 138 9.68 -15.66 10.65
C SER A 138 9.22 -14.27 10.19
N GLN A 139 10.05 -13.25 10.39
CA GLN A 139 9.74 -11.88 10.00
C GLN A 139 10.15 -11.57 8.56
N PHE A 140 11.28 -12.13 8.11
CA PHE A 140 11.84 -11.90 6.79
C PHE A 140 12.18 -13.24 6.13
N PRO A 141 11.65 -13.51 4.92
CA PRO A 141 11.94 -14.75 4.21
C PRO A 141 13.38 -14.76 3.70
N LEU A 142 14.29 -15.26 4.53
CA LEU A 142 15.69 -15.45 4.19
C LEU A 142 15.89 -16.83 3.56
N HIS A 143 16.41 -16.86 2.34
CA HIS A 143 16.79 -18.10 1.67
C HIS A 143 18.30 -18.12 1.46
N ASP A 144 19.03 -18.67 2.44
CA ASP A 144 20.48 -18.84 2.38
C ASP A 144 20.90 -20.23 2.90
N PRO A 145 21.05 -21.21 1.98
CA PRO A 145 21.43 -22.57 2.33
C PRO A 145 22.84 -22.71 2.94
N GLU A 146 23.72 -21.72 2.73
CA GLU A 146 25.06 -21.70 3.31
C GLU A 146 25.00 -21.21 4.76
N LEU A 147 24.17 -20.19 5.02
CA LEU A 147 23.93 -19.67 6.35
C LEU A 147 23.31 -20.73 7.27
N ASP A 148 22.40 -21.56 6.78
CA ASP A 148 21.77 -22.63 7.58
C ASP A 148 22.79 -23.65 8.09
N LYS A 149 23.84 -23.95 7.31
CA LYS A 149 24.86 -24.96 7.64
C LYS A 149 25.90 -24.50 8.66
N LEU A 150 26.04 -23.19 8.89
CA LEU A 150 27.03 -22.68 9.84
C LEU A 150 26.68 -23.09 11.29
N PRO A 151 27.65 -23.12 12.22
CA PRO A 151 27.37 -23.16 13.66
C PRO A 151 27.04 -21.76 14.20
N PHE A 152 26.36 -21.66 15.33
CA PHE A 152 26.15 -20.39 16.04
C PHE A 152 27.42 -19.98 16.80
N PRO A 153 27.71 -18.67 16.95
CA PRO A 153 26.94 -17.51 16.50
C PRO A 153 27.14 -17.22 14.99
N LYS A 154 26.06 -16.84 14.31
CA LYS A 154 26.03 -16.47 12.88
C LYS A 154 25.77 -14.98 12.72
N LYS A 155 25.96 -14.45 11.51
CA LYS A 155 25.58 -13.07 11.17
C LYS A 155 24.67 -13.07 9.97
N LEU A 156 23.53 -12.42 10.07
CA LEU A 156 22.68 -12.16 8.90
C LEU A 156 23.36 -11.09 8.04
N PRO A 157 23.34 -11.22 6.71
CA PRO A 157 24.06 -10.32 5.81
C PRO A 157 23.49 -8.89 5.78
N PHE A 158 22.25 -8.70 6.25
CA PHE A 158 21.55 -7.42 6.28
C PHE A 158 21.46 -6.82 7.70
N SER A 159 21.17 -5.52 7.78
CA SER A 159 20.87 -4.83 9.04
C SER A 159 19.39 -4.91 9.42
N GLU A 160 19.06 -4.43 10.63
CA GLU A 160 17.70 -4.33 11.18
C GLU A 160 16.73 -3.57 10.27
N PHE A 161 17.24 -2.72 9.38
CA PHE A 161 16.43 -2.03 8.37
C PHE A 161 15.61 -2.99 7.50
N VAL A 162 16.19 -4.11 7.05
CA VAL A 162 15.53 -5.04 6.11
C VAL A 162 14.28 -5.70 6.69
N PRO A 163 14.34 -6.43 7.83
CA PRO A 163 13.14 -7.05 8.41
C PRO A 163 12.09 -6.02 8.82
N LYS A 164 12.51 -4.85 9.34
CA LYS A 164 11.58 -3.76 9.70
C LYS A 164 10.84 -3.22 8.47
N VAL A 165 11.54 -2.88 7.40
CA VAL A 165 10.92 -2.40 6.16
C VAL A 165 10.01 -3.47 5.55
N TYR A 166 10.45 -4.73 5.53
CA TYR A 166 9.63 -5.82 5.00
C TYR A 166 8.31 -6.00 5.78
N SER A 167 8.36 -5.97 7.12
CA SER A 167 7.15 -5.96 7.96
C SER A 167 6.24 -4.78 7.62
N GLN A 168 6.79 -3.57 7.48
CA GLN A 168 6.01 -2.39 7.11
C GLN A 168 5.42 -2.47 5.69
N LEU A 169 6.07 -3.15 4.74
CA LEU A 169 5.49 -3.43 3.41
C LEU A 169 4.24 -4.32 3.53
N LYS A 170 4.28 -5.35 4.39
CA LYS A 170 3.11 -6.21 4.64
C LYS A 170 1.96 -5.44 5.31
N GLU A 171 2.27 -4.57 6.28
CA GLU A 171 1.27 -3.70 6.91
C GLU A 171 0.60 -2.75 5.90
N PHE A 172 1.36 -2.20 4.95
CA PHE A 172 0.79 -1.39 3.87
C PHE A 172 -0.14 -2.20 2.98
N ILE A 173 0.27 -3.42 2.61
CA ILE A 173 -0.57 -4.33 1.80
C ILE A 173 -1.89 -4.62 2.53
N TYR A 174 -1.85 -4.87 3.84
CA TYR A 174 -3.07 -5.03 4.64
C TYR A 174 -3.93 -3.78 4.68
N ALA A 175 -3.34 -2.58 4.77
CA ALA A 175 -4.09 -1.33 4.71
C ALA A 175 -4.79 -1.15 3.35
N CYS A 176 -4.13 -1.51 2.23
CA CYS A 176 -4.76 -1.53 0.92
C CYS A 176 -5.90 -2.55 0.84
N LEU A 177 -5.71 -3.76 1.39
CA LEU A 177 -6.73 -4.80 1.42
C LEU A 177 -7.97 -4.35 2.22
N LYS A 178 -7.75 -3.77 3.40
CA LYS A 178 -8.82 -3.23 4.26
C LYS A 178 -9.66 -2.17 3.56
N TYR A 179 -9.06 -1.35 2.70
CA TYR A 179 -9.83 -0.39 1.91
C TYR A 179 -10.70 -1.08 0.84
N SER A 180 -10.22 -2.15 0.19
CA SER A 180 -10.97 -2.86 -0.85
C SER A 180 -12.18 -3.67 -0.36
N GLU A 181 -12.28 -3.94 0.95
CA GLU A 181 -13.42 -4.66 1.52
C GLU A 181 -14.74 -3.96 1.15
N ASP A 182 -15.81 -4.72 0.90
CA ASP A 182 -17.17 -4.20 0.64
C ASP A 182 -17.33 -3.19 -0.53
N LEU A 183 -16.35 -3.08 -1.44
CA LEU A 183 -16.44 -2.23 -2.63
C LEU A 183 -17.06 -2.95 -3.86
N HIS A 184 -17.59 -4.15 -3.68
CA HIS A 184 -18.11 -5.01 -4.75
C HIS A 184 -17.11 -5.32 -5.89
N LEU A 185 -15.82 -5.24 -5.58
CA LEU A 185 -14.74 -5.57 -6.50
C LEU A 185 -14.53 -7.09 -6.56
N SER A 186 -14.19 -7.59 -7.74
CA SER A 186 -13.72 -8.96 -7.89
C SER A 186 -12.34 -9.16 -7.24
N SER A 187 -12.02 -10.39 -6.85
CA SER A 187 -10.68 -10.72 -6.31
C SER A 187 -9.54 -10.30 -7.23
N SER A 188 -9.74 -10.36 -8.55
CA SER A 188 -8.74 -9.91 -9.53
C SER A 188 -8.55 -8.39 -9.54
N GLU A 189 -9.62 -7.61 -9.34
CA GLU A 189 -9.52 -6.15 -9.27
C GLU A 189 -8.83 -5.72 -7.97
N VAL A 190 -9.13 -6.40 -6.86
CA VAL A 190 -8.46 -6.18 -5.58
C VAL A 190 -6.96 -6.51 -5.68
N ASP A 191 -6.61 -7.65 -6.28
CA ASP A 191 -5.22 -8.05 -6.51
C ASP A 191 -4.43 -7.03 -7.33
N ASP A 192 -4.96 -6.63 -8.49
CA ASP A 192 -4.31 -5.64 -9.36
C ASP A 192 -4.17 -4.28 -8.66
N MET A 193 -5.18 -3.87 -7.89
CA MET A 193 -5.15 -2.65 -7.10
C MET A 193 -4.04 -2.67 -6.05
N ILE A 194 -3.97 -3.74 -5.24
CA ILE A 194 -2.94 -3.89 -4.19
C ILE A 194 -1.54 -3.90 -4.82
N ARG A 195 -1.35 -4.60 -5.94
CA ARG A 195 -0.08 -4.66 -6.67
C ARG A 195 0.34 -3.29 -7.18
N LYS A 196 -0.58 -2.52 -7.77
CA LYS A 196 -0.32 -1.14 -8.22
C LYS A 196 0.09 -0.22 -7.06
N SER A 197 -0.65 -0.23 -5.95
CA SER A 197 -0.32 0.57 -4.77
C SER A 197 1.02 0.16 -4.14
N THR A 198 1.29 -1.13 -4.07
CA THR A 198 2.57 -1.66 -3.55
C THR A 198 3.73 -1.26 -4.45
N ASN A 199 3.55 -1.30 -5.77
CA ASN A 199 4.53 -0.81 -6.73
C ASN A 199 4.83 0.68 -6.54
N LEU A 200 3.83 1.52 -6.30
CA LEU A 200 4.04 2.93 -5.97
C LEU A 200 4.84 3.10 -4.67
N LEU A 201 4.53 2.31 -3.64
CA LEU A 201 5.29 2.36 -2.39
C LEU A 201 6.77 1.99 -2.60
N LEU A 202 7.05 0.92 -3.35
CA LEU A 202 8.41 0.47 -3.64
C LEU A 202 9.17 1.49 -4.51
N THR A 203 8.57 1.89 -5.64
CA THR A 203 9.21 2.73 -6.67
C THR A 203 9.36 4.18 -6.27
N ARG A 204 8.38 4.74 -5.56
CA ARG A 204 8.35 6.16 -5.18
C ARG A 204 8.85 6.34 -3.75
N THR A 205 8.28 5.63 -2.79
CA THR A 205 8.53 5.92 -1.37
C THR A 205 9.82 5.29 -0.87
N LEU A 206 9.99 3.98 -1.05
CA LEU A 206 11.17 3.26 -0.58
C LEU A 206 12.42 3.64 -1.37
N SER A 207 12.32 3.76 -2.70
CA SER A 207 13.42 4.26 -3.54
C SER A 207 13.91 5.65 -3.10
N ASN A 208 12.99 6.59 -2.85
CA ASN A 208 13.36 7.92 -2.34
C ASN A 208 14.01 7.87 -0.95
N CYS A 209 13.58 6.94 -0.09
CA CYS A 209 14.19 6.73 1.22
C CYS A 209 15.64 6.21 1.10
N LEU A 210 15.88 5.21 0.26
CA LEU A 210 17.24 4.70 0.00
C LEU A 210 18.14 5.77 -0.63
N GLN A 211 17.63 6.53 -1.61
CA GLN A 211 18.34 7.66 -2.21
C GLN A 211 18.69 8.74 -1.18
N TYR A 212 17.81 8.98 -0.20
CA TYR A 212 18.10 9.87 0.92
C TYR A 212 19.26 9.34 1.77
N GLY A 213 19.28 8.04 2.10
CA GLY A 213 20.39 7.39 2.81
C GLY A 213 21.73 7.52 2.08
N ILE A 214 21.76 7.24 0.78
CA ILE A 214 22.97 7.31 -0.05
C ILE A 214 23.54 8.74 -0.12
N LYS A 215 22.67 9.76 -0.12
CA LYS A 215 23.07 11.18 -0.24
C LYS A 215 23.40 11.84 1.11
N LYS A 216 23.32 11.12 2.22
CA LYS A 216 23.57 11.66 3.56
C LYS A 216 25.06 12.04 3.69
N LYS A 217 25.36 13.29 4.03
CA LYS A 217 26.74 13.85 3.99
C LYS A 217 27.76 13.15 4.90
N ASN A 218 27.30 12.41 5.91
CA ASN A 218 28.15 11.79 6.94
C ASN A 218 28.15 10.26 6.87
N ILE A 219 27.70 9.65 5.76
CA ILE A 219 27.67 8.20 5.64
C ILE A 219 29.05 7.65 5.26
N GLY A 220 29.54 6.69 6.03
CA GLY A 220 30.80 5.99 5.77
C GLY A 220 30.69 4.98 4.63
N LEU A 221 31.82 4.59 4.04
CA LEU A 221 31.83 3.60 2.95
C LEU A 221 31.23 2.24 3.38
N ALA A 222 31.51 1.80 4.62
CA ALA A 222 30.95 0.56 5.15
C ALA A 222 29.42 0.61 5.27
N GLU A 223 28.88 1.75 5.69
CA GLU A 223 27.43 1.96 5.82
C GLU A 223 26.75 1.99 4.44
N LEU A 224 27.41 2.59 3.43
CA LEU A 224 26.94 2.55 2.04
C LEU A 224 26.92 1.12 1.48
N VAL A 225 27.97 0.34 1.72
CA VAL A 225 28.01 -1.07 1.30
C VAL A 225 26.88 -1.85 1.97
N GLN A 226 26.65 -1.64 3.28
CA GLN A 226 25.54 -2.29 3.98
C GLN A 226 24.18 -1.87 3.41
N LEU A 227 23.99 -0.59 3.07
CA LEU A 227 22.76 -0.10 2.46
C LEU A 227 22.49 -0.74 1.08
N ILE A 228 23.55 -0.96 0.29
CA ILE A 228 23.46 -1.70 -0.98
C ILE A 228 23.03 -3.15 -0.73
N ILE A 229 23.68 -3.84 0.22
CA ILE A 229 23.32 -5.21 0.60
C ILE A 229 21.85 -5.29 1.04
N ASN A 230 21.43 -4.37 1.92
CA ASN A 230 20.04 -4.28 2.39
C ASN A 230 19.06 -4.10 1.23
N SER A 231 19.38 -3.21 0.29
CA SER A 231 18.56 -2.97 -0.90
C SER A 231 18.43 -4.21 -1.77
N THR A 232 19.49 -4.99 -1.95
CA THR A 232 19.46 -6.25 -2.69
C THR A 232 18.58 -7.30 -2.00
N HIS A 233 18.65 -7.41 -0.67
CA HIS A 233 17.77 -8.32 0.06
C HIS A 233 16.30 -7.90 -0.02
N LEU A 234 15.99 -6.60 0.06
CA LEU A 234 14.62 -6.11 -0.14
C LEU A 234 14.13 -6.36 -1.57
N GLU A 235 14.99 -6.22 -2.57
CA GLU A 235 14.69 -6.55 -3.96
C GLU A 235 14.32 -8.04 -4.12
N HIS A 236 15.14 -8.94 -3.59
CA HIS A 236 14.84 -10.38 -3.60
C HIS A 236 13.56 -10.71 -2.82
N SER A 237 13.27 -9.94 -1.76
CA SER A 237 12.07 -10.17 -0.95
C SER A 237 10.75 -9.90 -1.69
N CYS A 238 10.80 -9.17 -2.81
CA CYS A 238 9.62 -8.80 -3.58
C CYS A 238 8.85 -10.01 -4.12
N GLN A 239 9.52 -11.11 -4.46
CA GLN A 239 8.84 -12.34 -4.91
C GLN A 239 7.93 -12.92 -3.81
N PHE A 240 8.36 -12.84 -2.54
CA PHE A 240 7.55 -13.30 -1.41
C PHE A 240 6.41 -12.33 -1.11
N LEU A 241 6.56 -11.04 -1.44
CA LEU A 241 5.45 -10.09 -1.40
C LEU A 241 4.42 -10.39 -2.50
N GLU A 242 4.85 -10.80 -3.70
CA GLU A 242 3.91 -11.24 -4.75
C GLU A 242 3.13 -12.48 -4.32
N GLU A 243 3.80 -13.48 -3.75
CA GLU A 243 3.15 -14.68 -3.19
C GLU A 243 2.21 -14.31 -2.04
N PHE A 244 2.64 -13.41 -1.15
CA PHE A 244 1.82 -12.92 -0.05
C PHE A 244 0.55 -12.23 -0.56
N ILE A 245 0.64 -11.35 -1.56
CA ILE A 245 -0.53 -10.69 -2.16
C ILE A 245 -1.46 -11.74 -2.78
N SER A 246 -0.91 -12.68 -3.55
CA SER A 246 -1.68 -13.77 -4.18
C SER A 246 -2.45 -14.61 -3.16
N ASN A 247 -1.80 -14.91 -2.02
CA ASN A 247 -2.40 -15.70 -0.94
C ASN A 247 -3.52 -14.95 -0.23
N ILE A 248 -3.38 -13.64 0.02
CA ILE A 248 -4.44 -12.86 0.69
C ILE A 248 -5.60 -12.53 -0.23
N THR A 249 -5.38 -12.44 -1.54
CA THR A 249 -6.43 -12.14 -2.54
C THR A 249 -7.07 -13.40 -3.13
N ASN A 250 -6.50 -14.58 -2.87
CA ASN A 250 -6.86 -15.86 -3.49
C ASN A 250 -6.75 -15.85 -5.02
N VAL A 251 -5.84 -15.05 -5.57
CA VAL A 251 -5.58 -14.96 -7.02
C VAL A 251 -4.26 -15.66 -7.35
N PRO A 252 -4.23 -16.65 -8.26
CA PRO A 252 -2.98 -17.35 -8.63
C PRO A 252 -1.97 -16.42 -9.30
N LEU A 253 -0.67 -16.62 -9.00
CA LEU A 253 0.45 -15.89 -9.60
C LEU A 253 0.51 -15.98 -11.14
N ASP A 254 0.01 -17.08 -11.71
CA ASP A 254 0.02 -17.38 -13.15
C ASP A 254 -1.21 -16.85 -13.91
N ALA A 255 -2.11 -16.11 -13.25
CA ALA A 255 -3.18 -15.41 -13.95
C ALA A 255 -2.59 -14.38 -14.91
N VAL A 256 -2.94 -14.46 -16.19
CA VAL A 256 -2.40 -13.67 -17.32
C VAL A 256 -2.52 -12.13 -17.13
N SER A 257 -3.24 -11.68 -16.09
CA SER A 257 -3.50 -10.29 -15.71
C SER A 257 -2.74 -9.79 -14.46
N ALA A 258 -1.92 -10.61 -13.79
CA ALA A 258 -1.27 -10.20 -12.54
C ALA A 258 -0.12 -9.20 -12.78
N THR A 259 -0.28 -7.97 -12.30
CA THR A 259 0.78 -6.94 -12.33
C THR A 259 1.96 -7.38 -11.44
N LYS A 260 3.13 -7.66 -12.04
CA LYS A 260 4.34 -8.01 -11.27
C LYS A 260 4.85 -6.82 -10.44
N LEU A 261 5.52 -7.09 -9.34
CA LEU A 261 6.19 -6.07 -8.54
C LEU A 261 7.50 -5.64 -9.22
N TYR A 262 7.66 -4.34 -9.44
CA TYR A 262 8.83 -3.76 -10.12
C TYR A 262 10.05 -3.57 -9.20
N GLY A 263 10.05 -4.19 -8.01
CA GLY A 263 11.22 -4.25 -7.12
C GLY A 263 12.55 -4.47 -7.86
N PRO A 264 12.66 -5.44 -8.79
CA PRO A 264 13.91 -5.77 -9.50
C PRO A 264 14.53 -4.65 -10.35
N SER A 265 13.73 -3.67 -10.76
CA SER A 265 14.19 -2.55 -11.60
C SER A 265 14.42 -1.27 -10.78
N THR A 266 13.82 -1.21 -9.60
CA THR A 266 13.71 0.00 -8.77
C THR A 266 14.96 0.23 -7.93
N PHE A 267 15.58 -0.85 -7.46
CA PHE A 267 16.67 -0.82 -6.50
C PHE A 267 18.07 -0.82 -7.13
N LYS A 268 18.18 -0.86 -8.46
CA LYS A 268 19.46 -0.71 -9.17
C LYS A 268 20.04 0.68 -8.95
N VAL A 269 20.78 0.83 -7.85
CA VAL A 269 21.64 1.97 -7.58
C VAL A 269 22.72 1.99 -8.67
N ARG A 270 22.63 2.95 -9.59
CA ARG A 270 23.74 3.20 -10.52
C ARG A 270 24.94 3.66 -9.68
N PRO A 271 26.11 2.98 -9.78
CA PRO A 271 27.31 3.47 -9.11
C PRO A 271 27.62 4.90 -9.59
N PRO A 272 28.21 5.75 -8.74
CA PRO A 272 28.55 7.10 -9.11
C PRO A 272 29.45 7.10 -10.37
N PRO A 273 29.33 8.12 -11.25
CA PRO A 273 30.01 8.15 -12.55
C PRO A 273 31.55 8.11 -12.49
N ASN A 274 32.14 8.18 -11.30
CA ASN A 274 33.59 8.15 -11.10
C ASN A 274 34.22 6.74 -11.07
N GLU A 275 33.44 5.66 -11.10
CA GLU A 275 33.99 4.29 -11.21
C GLU A 275 33.93 3.69 -12.64
N GLN A 276 33.50 4.47 -13.64
CA GLN A 276 33.48 4.04 -15.05
C GLN A 276 34.72 4.48 -15.84
N ARG A 277 35.87 4.67 -15.18
CA ARG A 277 37.14 4.74 -15.93
C ARG A 277 37.65 3.32 -16.21
N PRO A 278 37.86 2.94 -17.47
CA PRO A 278 38.44 1.63 -17.79
C PRO A 278 39.84 1.54 -17.17
N ARG A 279 40.09 0.51 -16.36
CA ARG A 279 41.45 0.01 -16.12
C ARG A 279 41.96 -0.58 -17.45
N MET A 280 42.39 0.27 -18.38
CA MET A 280 43.23 -0.14 -19.49
C MET A 280 44.69 0.18 -19.15
N ASN A 281 45.48 -0.90 -19.14
CA ASN A 281 46.92 -0.94 -19.35
C ASN A 281 47.85 -0.40 -18.25
N GLN A 282 48.03 -1.21 -17.20
CA GLN A 282 49.35 -1.40 -16.60
C GLN A 282 49.53 -2.89 -16.26
N ASN A 283 49.93 -3.66 -17.28
CA ASN A 283 50.66 -4.90 -17.15
C ASN A 283 51.07 -5.28 -18.56
N HIS A 284 52.28 -4.92 -18.98
CA HIS A 284 53.20 -5.71 -19.81
C HIS A 284 54.52 -4.94 -19.90
N GLN A 285 55.61 -5.63 -19.55
CA GLN A 285 57.03 -5.25 -19.66
C GLN A 285 57.68 -4.55 -18.46
N PHE A 286 57.90 -5.33 -17.40
CA PHE A 286 59.20 -5.36 -16.72
C PHE A 286 59.69 -6.83 -16.70
N ASN A 287 60.59 -7.20 -17.62
CA ASN A 287 61.94 -7.68 -17.29
C ASN A 287 62.66 -8.41 -18.45
N VAL A 288 63.79 -7.82 -18.86
CA VAL A 288 65.14 -8.43 -18.87
C VAL A 288 65.43 -9.52 -19.92
N LYS A 289 65.96 -9.12 -21.08
CA LYS A 289 67.39 -9.26 -21.49
C LYS A 289 67.60 -8.70 -22.88
#